data_AF-A0A7S1TDG4-F1
#
_entry.id   AF-A0A7S1TDG4-F1
#
_cell.length_a   1.000
_cell.length_b   1.000
_cell.length_c   1.000
_cell.angle_alpha   90.00
_cell.angle_beta   90.00
_cell.angle_gamma   90.00
#
_symmetry.space_group_name_H-M   'P 1'
#
loop_
_entity.id
_entity.type
_entity.pdbx_description
1 polymer ?
#
loop_
_entity_poly.entity_id
_entity_poly.type
_entity_poly.pdbx_seq_one_letter_code
_entity_poly.pdbx_strand_id
1 'polypeptide(L)'
;VTKRISYRVEVNDAKRSAVEYYRNSYRGESSALLAHILAGDINKSTPETLWAAILGVTDQFVLQRVTKDKYVSQVETLQSELTRFFPIADAHGTGGSHDFSEETFIRSSEELRLDMLRHWTLFSSLTSSAYVCTKLMSWRKSGRNRILELLAKLGIPTADARQLWRFMKEDSKKALNKLPSIVDEFGLFDLHYDGFVRNFRDYKGSASAADVVLAANAVLELGDVFDSGRHTDLEENVKDRFWKAYDIVCLRQYTALQVGLKLAIRSQELLVSEAHQVLERKKIIPSGSFRYVLLRDSQQKKVLIHPLILSRLALFLQDALRCSGVPPKPFVILAPDETLRRWVIVGVTGRGQKNNFGHRFRAAAEKIEAILSYNGF
;
A
#
# COMPACT_ATOMS: atom_id res chain seq x y z
N VAL A 1 5.69 -53.37 -18.36
CA VAL A 1 5.84 -52.85 -16.97
C VAL A 1 6.28 -51.39 -16.94
N THR A 2 7.28 -51.00 -17.73
CA THR A 2 7.86 -49.65 -17.81
C THR A 2 6.85 -48.54 -18.17
N LYS A 3 5.95 -48.76 -19.14
CA LYS A 3 4.89 -47.78 -19.50
C LYS A 3 3.85 -47.53 -18.38
N ARG A 4 3.53 -48.55 -17.57
CA ARG A 4 2.60 -48.41 -16.43
C ARG A 4 3.23 -47.67 -15.25
N ILE A 5 4.55 -47.81 -15.06
CA ILE A 5 5.30 -47.07 -14.04
C ILE A 5 5.43 -45.61 -14.45
N SER A 6 5.81 -45.33 -15.71
CA SER A 6 5.89 -43.97 -16.26
C SER A 6 4.52 -43.25 -16.21
N TYR A 7 3.43 -43.90 -16.60
CA TYR A 7 2.09 -43.33 -16.48
C TYR A 7 1.68 -43.03 -15.02
N ARG A 8 2.03 -43.91 -14.07
CA ARG A 8 1.79 -43.66 -12.64
C ARG A 8 2.60 -42.49 -12.09
N VAL A 9 3.84 -42.31 -12.56
CA VAL A 9 4.68 -41.16 -12.21
C VAL A 9 4.06 -39.88 -12.78
N GLU A 10 3.70 -39.85 -14.07
CA GLU A 10 3.05 -38.69 -14.71
C GLU A 10 1.74 -38.31 -14.02
N VAL A 11 0.88 -39.28 -13.70
CA VAL A 11 -0.38 -39.01 -12.98
C VAL A 11 -0.12 -38.48 -11.57
N ASN A 12 0.89 -38.99 -10.87
CA ASN A 12 1.23 -38.50 -9.52
C ASN A 12 1.87 -37.11 -9.57
N ASP A 13 2.68 -36.81 -10.58
CA ASP A 13 3.27 -35.49 -10.77
C ASP A 13 2.21 -34.48 -11.20
N ALA A 14 1.29 -34.84 -12.10
CA ALA A 14 0.14 -34.01 -12.45
C ALA A 14 -0.75 -33.73 -11.21
N LYS A 15 -0.99 -34.74 -10.36
CA LYS A 15 -1.71 -34.55 -9.08
C LYS A 15 -0.95 -33.64 -8.12
N ARG A 16 0.37 -33.78 -8.02
CA ARG A 16 1.21 -32.89 -7.18
C ARG A 16 1.18 -31.46 -7.69
N SER A 17 1.33 -31.25 -9.00
CA SER A 17 1.27 -29.93 -9.62
C SER A 17 -0.12 -29.29 -9.48
N ALA A 18 -1.20 -30.06 -9.66
CA ALA A 18 -2.56 -29.56 -9.42
C ALA A 18 -2.75 -29.16 -7.95
N VAL A 19 -2.32 -30.00 -7.02
CA VAL A 19 -2.38 -29.70 -5.58
C VAL A 19 -1.54 -28.46 -5.24
N GLU A 20 -0.36 -28.29 -5.85
CA GLU A 20 0.50 -27.13 -5.65
C GLU A 20 -0.07 -25.84 -6.26
N TYR A 21 -0.74 -25.96 -7.41
CA TYR A 21 -1.47 -24.87 -8.05
C TYR A 21 -2.62 -24.38 -7.17
N TYR A 22 -3.47 -25.29 -6.68
CA TYR A 22 -4.59 -24.95 -5.81
C TYR A 22 -4.18 -24.59 -4.37
N ARG A 23 -2.92 -24.82 -3.96
CA ARG A 23 -2.44 -24.51 -2.60
C ARG A 23 -2.14 -23.04 -2.37
N ASN A 24 -1.93 -22.25 -3.41
CA ASN A 24 -1.39 -20.91 -3.32
C ASN A 24 -2.35 -19.88 -3.91
N SER A 25 -2.64 -18.81 -3.16
CA SER A 25 -3.28 -17.61 -3.69
C SER A 25 -2.24 -16.55 -4.07
N TYR A 26 -2.50 -15.80 -5.13
CA TYR A 26 -1.70 -14.67 -5.57
C TYR A 26 -2.59 -13.65 -6.26
N ARG A 27 -2.09 -12.42 -6.46
CA ARG A 27 -2.85 -11.38 -7.17
C ARG A 27 -2.43 -11.29 -8.64
N GLY A 28 -3.45 -11.34 -9.49
CA GLY A 28 -3.37 -11.16 -10.94
C GLY A 28 -3.09 -9.72 -11.34
N GLU A 29 -3.31 -9.40 -12.61
CA GLU A 29 -3.39 -8.02 -13.07
C GLU A 29 -4.51 -7.26 -12.34
N SER A 30 -4.43 -5.94 -12.34
CA SER A 30 -5.46 -5.09 -11.75
C SER A 30 -6.79 -5.29 -12.48
N SER A 31 -7.84 -5.65 -11.73
CA SER A 31 -9.19 -5.74 -12.28
C SER A 31 -9.66 -4.42 -12.90
N ALA A 32 -9.20 -3.28 -12.38
CA ALA A 32 -9.53 -1.97 -12.93
C ALA A 32 -8.80 -1.71 -14.27
N LEU A 33 -7.57 -2.21 -14.42
CA LEU A 33 -6.86 -2.15 -15.70
C LEU A 33 -7.56 -2.99 -16.75
N LEU A 34 -7.92 -4.23 -16.42
CA LEU A 34 -8.68 -5.11 -17.32
C LEU A 34 -10.03 -4.50 -17.72
N ALA A 35 -10.74 -3.89 -16.78
CA ALA A 35 -12.00 -3.20 -17.06
C ALA A 35 -11.82 -1.99 -17.99
N HIS A 36 -10.72 -1.25 -17.87
CA HIS A 36 -10.41 -0.14 -18.76
C HIS A 36 -10.04 -0.61 -20.17
N ILE A 37 -9.26 -1.69 -20.30
CA ILE A 37 -8.95 -2.30 -21.60
C ILE A 37 -10.24 -2.76 -22.28
N LEU A 38 -11.11 -3.47 -21.55
CA LEU A 38 -12.42 -3.90 -22.06
C LEU A 38 -13.28 -2.69 -22.48
N ALA A 39 -13.25 -1.59 -21.72
CA ALA A 39 -13.92 -0.36 -22.11
C ALA A 39 -13.33 0.21 -23.42
N GLY A 40 -12.02 0.10 -23.63
CA GLY A 40 -11.34 0.43 -24.88
C GLY A 40 -11.84 -0.39 -26.06
N ASP A 41 -11.95 -1.71 -25.89
CA ASP A 41 -12.42 -2.63 -26.94
C ASP A 41 -13.84 -2.30 -27.44
N ILE A 42 -14.69 -1.74 -26.57
CA ILE A 42 -16.05 -1.30 -26.92
C ILE A 42 -16.16 0.21 -27.20
N ASN A 43 -15.03 0.91 -27.38
CA ASN A 43 -14.95 2.37 -27.60
C ASN A 43 -15.65 3.22 -26.52
N LYS A 44 -15.63 2.76 -25.26
CA LYS A 44 -16.17 3.46 -24.08
C LYS A 44 -15.13 3.80 -23.02
N SER A 45 -13.85 3.65 -23.33
CA SER A 45 -12.77 4.12 -22.45
C SER A 45 -12.78 5.65 -22.36
N THR A 46 -12.79 6.18 -21.15
CA THR A 46 -12.70 7.62 -20.85
C THR A 46 -11.54 7.92 -19.90
N PRO A 47 -11.11 9.19 -19.74
CA PRO A 47 -10.14 9.59 -18.72
C PRO A 47 -10.51 9.14 -17.30
N GLU A 48 -11.80 9.05 -16.96
CA GLU A 48 -12.27 8.54 -15.67
C GLU A 48 -12.02 7.05 -15.52
N THR A 49 -12.26 6.26 -16.58
CA THR A 49 -11.94 4.82 -16.57
C THR A 49 -10.43 4.59 -16.49
N LEU A 50 -9.64 5.43 -17.16
CA LEU A 50 -8.17 5.41 -17.07
C LEU A 50 -7.71 5.74 -15.65
N TRP A 51 -8.29 6.78 -15.03
CA TRP A 51 -7.99 7.14 -13.65
C TRP A 51 -8.33 6.02 -12.67
N ALA A 52 -9.47 5.35 -12.84
CA ALA A 52 -9.81 4.19 -12.02
C ALA A 52 -8.82 3.03 -12.21
N ALA A 53 -8.36 2.78 -13.45
CA ALA A 53 -7.32 1.79 -13.74
C ALA A 53 -5.99 2.14 -13.07
N ILE A 54 -5.56 3.40 -13.17
CA ILE A 54 -4.39 3.94 -12.46
C ILE A 54 -4.50 3.68 -10.96
N LEU A 55 -5.61 4.06 -10.32
CA LEU A 55 -5.82 3.84 -8.88
C LEU A 55 -5.77 2.34 -8.51
N GLY A 56 -6.36 1.47 -9.32
CA GLY A 56 -6.33 0.02 -9.07
C GLY A 56 -4.93 -0.59 -9.18
N VAL A 57 -4.13 -0.16 -10.17
CA VAL A 57 -2.73 -0.59 -10.31
C VAL A 57 -1.88 -0.04 -9.17
N THR A 58 -2.08 1.23 -8.78
CA THR A 58 -1.39 1.84 -7.64
C THR A 58 -1.74 1.18 -6.31
N ASP A 59 -3.01 0.79 -6.08
CA ASP A 59 -3.43 0.04 -4.89
C ASP A 59 -2.66 -1.28 -4.72
N GLN A 60 -2.52 -2.04 -5.81
CA GLN A 60 -1.73 -3.27 -5.79
C GLN A 60 -0.28 -3.03 -5.39
N PHE A 61 0.32 -1.91 -5.80
CA PHE A 61 1.70 -1.57 -5.49
C PHE A 61 1.90 -1.04 -4.08
N VAL A 62 1.13 -0.04 -3.69
CA VAL A 62 1.23 0.64 -2.38
C VAL A 62 0.94 -0.34 -1.24
N LEU A 63 -0.04 -1.24 -1.42
CA LEU A 63 -0.35 -2.29 -0.45
C LEU A 63 0.50 -3.57 -0.60
N GLN A 64 1.58 -3.52 -1.40
CA GLN A 64 2.52 -4.62 -1.63
C GLN A 64 1.89 -5.94 -2.11
N ARG A 65 0.78 -5.88 -2.84
CA ARG A 65 0.04 -7.04 -3.35
C ARG A 65 0.68 -7.67 -4.58
N VAL A 66 1.49 -6.91 -5.33
CA VAL A 66 2.23 -7.36 -6.51
C VAL A 66 3.72 -7.05 -6.42
N THR A 67 4.51 -7.73 -7.27
CA THR A 67 5.95 -7.47 -7.42
C THR A 67 6.18 -6.11 -8.11
N LYS A 68 7.42 -5.59 -8.02
CA LYS A 68 7.81 -4.36 -8.71
C LYS A 68 7.67 -4.52 -10.23
N ASP A 69 8.17 -5.61 -10.79
CA ASP A 69 8.14 -5.86 -12.24
C ASP A 69 6.71 -5.91 -12.79
N LYS A 70 5.80 -6.54 -12.05
CA LYS A 70 4.38 -6.58 -12.42
C LYS A 70 3.70 -5.22 -12.33
N TYR A 71 4.14 -4.36 -11.42
CA TYR A 71 3.68 -2.98 -11.38
C TYR A 71 4.19 -2.19 -12.58
N VAL A 72 5.50 -2.26 -12.86
CA VAL A 72 6.14 -1.55 -13.97
C VAL A 72 5.46 -1.91 -15.31
N SER A 73 5.27 -3.20 -15.59
CA SER A 73 4.59 -3.64 -16.81
C SER A 73 3.16 -3.09 -16.95
N GLN A 74 2.39 -3.01 -15.86
CA GLN A 74 1.05 -2.41 -15.89
C GLN A 74 1.11 -0.87 -16.05
N VAL A 75 2.13 -0.22 -15.49
CA VAL A 75 2.34 1.22 -15.64
C VAL A 75 2.69 1.58 -17.09
N GLU A 76 3.51 0.80 -17.77
CA GLU A 76 3.84 0.99 -19.20
C GLU A 76 2.57 0.98 -20.08
N THR A 77 1.64 0.06 -19.79
CA THR A 77 0.33 0.03 -20.46
C THR A 77 -0.48 1.30 -20.17
N LEU A 78 -0.54 1.73 -18.90
CA LEU A 78 -1.25 2.95 -18.52
C LEU A 78 -0.64 4.23 -19.13
N GLN A 79 0.69 4.31 -19.25
CA GLN A 79 1.38 5.43 -19.88
C GLN A 79 1.10 5.51 -21.40
N SER A 80 0.97 4.35 -22.04
CA SER A 80 0.58 4.26 -23.46
C SER A 80 -0.84 4.78 -23.67
N GLU A 81 -1.79 4.36 -22.82
CA GLU A 81 -3.17 4.86 -22.83
C GLU A 81 -3.24 6.36 -22.48
N LEU A 82 -2.42 6.83 -21.52
CA LEU A 82 -2.37 8.24 -21.17
C LEU A 82 -1.96 9.11 -22.37
N THR A 83 -0.93 8.70 -23.12
CA THR A 83 -0.51 9.39 -24.34
C THR A 83 -1.61 9.40 -25.41
N ARG A 84 -2.46 8.37 -25.45
CA ARG A 84 -3.61 8.28 -26.37
C ARG A 84 -4.71 9.30 -26.02
N PHE A 85 -5.03 9.47 -24.74
CA PHE A 85 -6.04 10.44 -24.29
C PHE A 85 -5.52 11.87 -24.26
N PHE A 86 -4.23 12.03 -23.96
CA PHE A 86 -3.57 13.31 -23.75
C PHE A 86 -2.28 13.38 -24.56
N PRO A 87 -2.37 13.47 -25.90
CA PRO A 87 -1.19 13.60 -26.74
C PRO A 87 -0.44 14.88 -26.37
N ILE A 88 0.88 14.75 -26.14
CA ILE A 88 1.75 15.90 -25.93
C ILE A 88 1.76 16.67 -27.25
N ALA A 89 1.24 17.91 -27.25
CA ALA A 89 1.37 18.78 -28.41
C ALA A 89 2.87 18.99 -28.69
N ASP A 90 3.32 18.62 -29.89
CA ASP A 90 4.71 18.65 -30.30
C ASP A 90 5.36 20.01 -30.01
N ALA A 91 6.61 19.99 -29.54
CA ALA A 91 7.42 21.16 -29.20
C ALA A 91 7.82 22.03 -30.42
N HIS A 92 7.15 21.88 -31.56
CA HIS A 92 7.44 22.59 -32.80
C HIS A 92 6.15 23.11 -33.43
N GLY A 93 5.79 24.37 -33.12
CA GLY A 93 4.97 25.19 -34.01
C GLY A 93 3.59 25.55 -33.48
N THR A 94 3.42 26.86 -33.29
CA THR A 94 2.16 27.61 -33.35
C THR A 94 1.08 27.30 -32.30
N GLY A 95 1.13 28.09 -31.23
CA GLY A 95 -0.01 28.96 -30.93
C GLY A 95 -1.32 28.28 -30.55
N GLY A 96 -1.27 27.39 -29.57
CA GLY A 96 -2.42 27.07 -28.74
C GLY A 96 -1.98 27.10 -27.29
N SER A 97 -2.01 28.27 -26.65
CA SER A 97 -2.11 28.32 -25.20
C SER A 97 -3.46 27.73 -24.82
N HIS A 98 -3.57 26.39 -24.83
CA HIS A 98 -4.63 25.73 -24.10
C HIS A 98 -4.46 26.17 -22.66
N ASP A 99 -5.45 26.91 -22.17
CA ASP A 99 -5.49 27.37 -20.80
C ASP A 99 -5.66 26.13 -19.91
N PHE A 100 -4.55 25.45 -19.60
CA PHE A 100 -4.47 24.26 -18.74
C PHE A 100 -4.96 24.52 -17.30
N SER A 101 -5.45 25.73 -17.01
CA SER A 101 -5.90 26.15 -15.69
C SER A 101 -7.29 25.65 -15.33
N GLU A 102 -8.13 25.22 -16.30
CA GLU A 102 -9.52 24.83 -16.03
C GLU A 102 -9.86 23.33 -16.19
N GLU A 103 -9.02 22.51 -16.85
CA GLU A 103 -9.33 21.10 -17.13
C GLU A 103 -8.65 20.12 -16.16
N THR A 104 -9.40 19.09 -15.74
CA THR A 104 -8.85 17.99 -14.93
C THR A 104 -7.86 17.18 -15.77
N PHE A 105 -6.57 17.36 -15.53
CA PHE A 105 -5.52 16.66 -16.26
C PHE A 105 -4.88 15.55 -15.42
N ILE A 106 -4.60 14.41 -16.06
CA ILE A 106 -3.83 13.30 -15.50
C ILE A 106 -2.45 13.33 -16.15
N ARG A 107 -1.38 13.19 -15.34
CA ARG A 107 -0.01 13.15 -15.84
C ARG A 107 0.80 12.05 -15.19
N SER A 108 1.77 11.52 -15.94
CA SER A 108 2.86 10.75 -15.37
C SER A 108 3.68 11.61 -14.41
N SER A 109 4.23 10.97 -13.39
CA SER A 109 4.99 11.63 -12.34
C SER A 109 6.00 10.66 -11.76
N GLU A 110 7.24 11.08 -11.57
CA GLU A 110 8.20 10.33 -10.77
C GLU A 110 7.87 10.55 -9.29
N GLU A 111 7.43 9.50 -8.60
CA GLU A 111 6.97 9.55 -7.22
C GLU A 111 8.00 8.96 -6.26
N LEU A 112 8.03 9.48 -5.05
CA LEU A 112 8.82 8.93 -3.94
C LEU A 112 7.94 7.95 -3.15
N ARG A 113 8.52 6.86 -2.65
CA ARG A 113 7.89 5.94 -1.67
C ARG A 113 7.80 6.56 -0.28
N LEU A 114 7.21 7.76 -0.23
CA LEU A 114 6.94 8.57 0.93
C LEU A 114 5.43 8.79 1.01
N ASP A 115 4.78 8.02 1.88
CA ASP A 115 3.34 8.06 2.10
C ASP A 115 2.92 9.45 2.59
N MET A 116 1.89 10.01 1.95
CA MET A 116 1.27 11.30 2.32
C MET A 116 2.21 12.52 2.26
N LEU A 117 3.29 12.47 1.48
CA LEU A 117 4.30 13.54 1.40
C LEU A 117 3.70 14.94 1.21
N ARG A 118 2.72 15.08 0.31
CA ARG A 118 2.09 16.36 -0.03
C ARG A 118 1.11 16.89 1.03
N HIS A 119 0.80 16.06 2.03
CA HIS A 119 -0.25 16.28 3.03
C HIS A 119 0.28 16.27 4.47
N TRP A 120 1.55 15.93 4.65
CA TRP A 120 2.21 15.85 5.94
C TRP A 120 3.52 16.65 5.96
N THR A 121 4.36 16.42 6.96
CA THR A 121 5.73 16.96 6.98
C THR A 121 6.65 15.97 6.25
N LEU A 122 7.74 16.47 5.65
CA LEU A 122 8.74 15.60 5.04
C LEU A 122 9.33 14.64 6.08
N PHE A 123 9.63 15.15 7.29
CA PHE A 123 10.18 14.34 8.36
C PHE A 123 9.25 13.19 8.75
N SER A 124 7.95 13.47 8.93
CA SER A 124 6.98 12.42 9.25
C SER A 124 6.83 11.40 8.12
N SER A 125 6.86 11.85 6.87
CA SER A 125 6.79 10.95 5.71
C SER A 125 8.00 10.01 5.68
N LEU A 126 9.22 10.53 5.95
CA LEU A 126 10.45 9.73 6.04
C LEU A 126 10.42 8.72 7.20
N THR A 127 9.91 9.12 8.36
CA THR A 127 9.90 8.25 9.55
C THR A 127 8.78 7.23 9.52
N SER A 128 7.69 7.48 8.79
CA SER A 128 6.46 6.69 8.85
C SER A 128 6.22 5.81 7.62
N SER A 129 6.80 6.14 6.46
CA SER A 129 6.61 5.33 5.24
C SER A 129 7.30 3.99 5.36
N ALA A 130 6.58 2.89 5.11
CA ALA A 130 7.07 1.53 5.38
C ALA A 130 8.45 1.25 4.77
N TYR A 131 8.69 1.71 3.54
CA TYR A 131 9.97 1.52 2.86
C TYR A 131 11.14 2.18 3.60
N VAL A 132 11.08 3.49 3.84
CA VAL A 132 12.17 4.25 4.48
C VAL A 132 12.29 3.89 5.95
N CYS A 133 11.17 3.76 6.64
CA CYS A 133 11.10 3.40 8.05
C CYS A 133 11.81 2.07 8.33
N THR A 134 11.56 1.02 7.52
CA THR A 134 12.18 -0.29 7.68
C THR A 134 13.65 -0.32 7.26
N LYS A 135 14.02 0.39 6.19
CA LYS A 135 15.41 0.48 5.72
C LYS A 135 16.32 1.22 6.68
N LEU A 136 15.87 2.35 7.21
CA LEU A 136 16.64 3.19 8.13
C LEU A 136 16.38 2.87 9.60
N MET A 137 15.44 1.97 9.90
CA MET A 137 15.08 1.55 11.26
C MET A 137 14.66 2.73 12.15
N SER A 138 13.72 3.56 11.69
CA SER A 138 13.32 4.81 12.36
C SER A 138 12.63 4.62 13.73
N TRP A 139 12.31 3.38 14.11
CA TRP A 139 11.93 3.03 15.50
C TRP A 139 13.09 3.23 16.48
N ARG A 140 14.34 3.16 16.01
CA ARG A 140 15.53 3.39 16.83
C ARG A 140 15.99 4.83 16.76
N LYS A 141 16.62 5.32 17.85
CA LYS A 141 17.29 6.62 17.87
C LYS A 141 18.37 6.74 16.78
N SER A 142 19.15 5.68 16.54
CA SER A 142 20.16 5.64 15.48
C SER A 142 19.55 5.81 14.09
N GLY A 143 18.39 5.19 13.83
CA GLY A 143 17.69 5.34 12.56
C GLY A 143 17.14 6.75 12.34
N ARG A 144 16.61 7.38 13.40
CA ARG A 144 16.18 8.79 13.36
C ARG A 144 17.36 9.72 13.09
N ASN A 145 18.52 9.47 13.71
CA ASN A 145 19.74 10.23 13.42
C ASN A 145 20.17 10.07 11.96
N ARG A 146 20.08 8.85 11.42
CA ARG A 146 20.38 8.59 10.00
C ARG A 146 19.43 9.34 9.04
N ILE A 147 18.17 9.51 9.41
CA ILE A 147 17.22 10.37 8.66
C ILE A 147 17.64 11.85 8.73
N LEU A 148 18.13 12.33 9.87
CA LEU A 148 18.64 13.69 9.99
C LEU A 148 19.92 13.89 9.17
N GLU A 149 20.80 12.89 9.13
CA GLU A 149 22.00 12.89 8.26
C GLU A 149 21.61 12.96 6.78
N LEU A 150 20.60 12.18 6.35
CA LEU A 150 20.05 12.26 4.99
C LEU A 150 19.58 13.68 4.65
N LEU A 151 18.80 14.31 5.54
CA LEU A 151 18.32 15.68 5.35
C LEU A 151 19.48 16.68 5.28
N ALA A 152 20.48 16.54 6.14
CA ALA A 152 21.67 17.39 6.15
C ALA A 152 22.45 17.28 4.82
N LYS A 153 22.62 16.07 4.28
CA LYS A 153 23.29 15.86 2.98
C LYS A 153 22.52 16.43 1.80
N LEU A 154 21.20 16.42 1.86
CA LEU A 154 20.37 17.10 0.85
C LEU A 154 20.44 18.63 0.97
N GLY A 155 20.93 19.15 2.10
CA GLY A 155 20.92 20.58 2.42
C GLY A 155 19.55 21.07 2.88
N ILE A 156 18.72 20.18 3.44
CA ILE A 156 17.38 20.51 3.93
C ILE A 156 17.44 20.78 5.44
N PRO A 157 17.14 22.02 5.89
CA PRO A 157 17.07 22.32 7.32
C PRO A 157 16.03 21.46 8.04
N THR A 158 16.34 21.00 9.24
CA THR A 158 15.40 20.23 10.07
C THR A 158 14.10 21.00 10.36
N ALA A 159 14.17 22.32 10.49
CA ALA A 159 13.01 23.18 10.67
C ALA A 159 12.05 23.10 9.46
N ASP A 160 12.60 23.21 8.24
CA ASP A 160 11.84 23.08 6.99
C ASP A 160 11.22 21.68 6.86
N ALA A 161 11.99 20.62 7.17
CA ALA A 161 11.50 19.24 7.09
C ALA A 161 10.36 18.93 8.08
N ARG A 162 10.24 19.70 9.17
CA ARG A 162 9.15 19.59 10.17
C ARG A 162 7.98 20.51 9.88
N GLN A 163 8.08 21.39 8.88
CA GLN A 163 6.96 22.17 8.40
C GLN A 163 6.06 21.31 7.51
N LEU A 164 4.76 21.62 7.46
CA LEU A 164 3.88 20.98 6.50
C LEU A 164 4.41 21.22 5.08
N TRP A 165 4.42 20.17 4.26
CA TRP A 165 4.98 20.18 2.91
C TRP A 165 4.54 21.38 2.08
N ARG A 166 3.26 21.74 2.16
CA ARG A 166 2.70 22.89 1.42
C ARG A 166 3.39 24.20 1.74
N PHE A 167 3.82 24.39 2.99
CA PHE A 167 4.49 25.59 3.45
C PHE A 167 6.01 25.47 3.48
N MET A 168 6.56 24.28 3.20
CA MET A 168 7.99 24.06 3.08
C MET A 168 8.56 24.87 1.91
N LYS A 169 9.74 25.48 2.12
CA LYS A 169 10.41 26.31 1.12
C LYS A 169 10.65 25.54 -0.18
N GLU A 170 10.53 26.24 -1.30
CA GLU A 170 10.65 25.64 -2.63
C GLU A 170 12.05 25.07 -2.88
N ASP A 171 13.10 25.75 -2.43
CA ASP A 171 14.49 25.25 -2.54
C ASP A 171 14.68 23.94 -1.76
N SER A 172 14.05 23.81 -0.60
CA SER A 172 14.09 22.60 0.22
C SER A 172 13.30 21.45 -0.41
N LYS A 173 12.23 21.73 -1.19
CA LYS A 173 11.55 20.71 -2.01
C LYS A 173 12.42 20.28 -3.19
N LYS A 174 13.00 21.25 -3.92
CA LYS A 174 13.91 20.99 -5.05
C LYS A 174 15.17 20.24 -4.64
N ALA A 175 15.63 20.39 -3.40
CA ALA A 175 16.75 19.64 -2.85
C ALA A 175 16.54 18.12 -2.91
N LEU A 176 15.29 17.64 -2.89
CA LEU A 176 14.97 16.21 -3.02
C LEU A 176 15.36 15.65 -4.40
N ASN A 177 15.50 16.48 -5.43
CA ASN A 177 15.99 16.04 -6.75
C ASN A 177 17.44 15.52 -6.69
N LYS A 178 18.16 15.78 -5.59
CA LYS A 178 19.49 15.23 -5.32
C LYS A 178 19.46 13.85 -4.67
N LEU A 179 18.29 13.31 -4.30
CA LEU A 179 18.17 11.97 -3.71
C LEU A 179 18.88 10.87 -4.50
N PRO A 180 18.81 10.82 -5.85
CA PRO A 180 19.49 9.78 -6.63
C PRO A 180 21.00 9.73 -6.40
N SER A 181 21.66 10.86 -6.12
CA SER A 181 23.12 10.90 -5.93
C SER A 181 23.59 10.40 -4.57
N ILE A 182 22.67 10.27 -3.59
CA ILE A 182 23.00 9.83 -2.22
C ILE A 182 22.24 8.57 -1.81
N VAL A 183 21.38 8.01 -2.67
CA VAL A 183 20.50 6.87 -2.35
C VAL A 183 21.27 5.63 -1.90
N ASP A 184 22.45 5.39 -2.50
CA ASP A 184 23.28 4.21 -2.24
C ASP A 184 23.84 4.20 -0.82
N GLU A 185 24.26 5.37 -0.32
CA GLU A 185 24.79 5.52 1.03
C GLU A 185 23.74 5.16 2.11
N PHE A 186 22.46 5.39 1.80
CA PHE A 186 21.34 5.09 2.69
C PHE A 186 20.66 3.75 2.38
N GLY A 187 21.09 3.02 1.34
CA GLY A 187 20.50 1.75 0.92
C GLY A 187 19.05 1.88 0.41
N LEU A 188 18.72 3.04 -0.14
CA LEU A 188 17.37 3.46 -0.56
C LEU A 188 17.13 3.28 -2.07
N PHE A 189 17.75 2.28 -2.71
CA PHE A 189 17.72 2.03 -4.17
C PHE A 189 16.34 2.09 -4.85
N ASP A 190 15.30 1.55 -4.22
CA ASP A 190 13.92 1.54 -4.75
C ASP A 190 13.05 2.70 -4.23
N LEU A 191 13.63 3.87 -3.94
CA LEU A 191 12.87 5.00 -3.40
C LEU A 191 11.95 5.65 -4.43
N HIS A 192 12.39 5.75 -5.68
CA HIS A 192 11.62 6.31 -6.78
C HIS A 192 10.79 5.22 -7.48
N TYR A 193 9.62 5.60 -7.97
CA TYR A 193 8.79 4.77 -8.83
C TYR A 193 7.94 5.64 -9.76
N ASP A 194 7.63 5.11 -10.94
CA ASP A 194 6.73 5.79 -11.86
C ASP A 194 5.30 5.75 -11.31
N GLY A 195 4.68 6.91 -11.20
CA GLY A 195 3.33 7.08 -10.71
C GLY A 195 2.56 8.10 -11.55
N PHE A 196 1.40 8.50 -11.03
CA PHE A 196 0.50 9.41 -11.71
C PHE A 196 -0.03 10.44 -10.72
N VAL A 197 -0.27 11.64 -11.23
CA VAL A 197 -0.84 12.76 -10.49
C VAL A 197 -2.03 13.30 -11.27
N ARG A 198 -3.09 13.66 -10.55
CA ARG A 198 -4.26 14.33 -11.12
C ARG A 198 -4.40 15.73 -10.53
N ASN A 199 -4.67 16.70 -11.39
CA ASN A 199 -5.13 18.04 -11.01
C ASN A 199 -6.66 18.06 -10.97
N PHE A 200 -7.23 18.86 -10.07
CA PHE A 200 -8.68 18.94 -9.91
C PHE A 200 -9.15 20.37 -10.01
N ARG A 201 -10.34 20.56 -10.60
CA ARG A 201 -10.94 21.88 -10.82
C ARG A 201 -11.28 22.60 -9.52
N ASP A 202 -11.85 21.88 -8.55
CA ASP A 202 -12.31 22.44 -7.27
C ASP A 202 -11.28 22.34 -6.14
N TYR A 203 -10.07 21.84 -6.44
CA TYR A 203 -8.98 21.73 -5.48
C TYR A 203 -7.82 22.59 -5.92
N LYS A 204 -7.36 23.50 -5.05
CA LYS A 204 -6.16 24.32 -5.27
C LYS A 204 -4.85 23.51 -5.21
N GLY A 205 -4.85 22.26 -5.69
CA GLY A 205 -3.70 21.37 -5.66
C GLY A 205 -3.85 20.14 -6.53
N SER A 206 -2.84 19.30 -6.49
CA SER A 206 -2.80 18.00 -7.15
C SER A 206 -2.73 16.88 -6.10
N ALA A 207 -3.13 15.67 -6.47
CA ALA A 207 -2.99 14.49 -5.62
C ALA A 207 -2.38 13.37 -6.44
N SER A 208 -1.44 12.65 -5.83
CA SER A 208 -0.92 11.44 -6.46
C SER A 208 -1.97 10.33 -6.39
N ALA A 209 -1.88 9.38 -7.31
CA ALA A 209 -2.67 8.15 -7.25
C ALA A 209 -2.48 7.43 -5.90
N ALA A 210 -1.26 7.44 -5.34
CA ALA A 210 -0.96 6.82 -4.06
C ALA A 210 -1.68 7.51 -2.90
N ASP A 211 -1.71 8.84 -2.86
CA ASP A 211 -2.43 9.61 -1.82
C ASP A 211 -3.94 9.29 -1.86
N VAL A 212 -4.54 9.20 -3.06
CA VAL A 212 -5.96 8.88 -3.25
C VAL A 212 -6.27 7.44 -2.84
N VAL A 213 -5.41 6.48 -3.20
CA VAL A 213 -5.51 5.07 -2.79
C VAL A 213 -5.44 4.94 -1.27
N LEU A 214 -4.47 5.60 -0.63
CA LEU A 214 -4.31 5.57 0.82
C LEU A 214 -5.51 6.23 1.53
N ALA A 215 -6.04 7.32 0.99
CA ALA A 215 -7.26 7.97 1.49
C ALA A 215 -8.49 7.06 1.42
N ALA A 216 -8.73 6.42 0.27
CA ALA A 216 -9.86 5.51 0.10
C ALA A 216 -9.74 4.28 1.02
N ASN A 217 -8.54 3.68 1.12
CA ASN A 217 -8.28 2.57 2.03
C ASN A 217 -8.47 2.99 3.49
N ALA A 218 -8.04 4.18 3.89
CA ALA A 218 -8.19 4.63 5.27
C ALA A 218 -9.65 4.80 5.69
N VAL A 219 -10.53 5.23 4.78
CA VAL A 219 -11.99 5.26 5.02
C VAL A 219 -12.54 3.85 5.21
N LEU A 220 -12.13 2.91 4.36
CA LEU A 220 -12.52 1.50 4.50
C LEU A 220 -12.01 0.87 5.80
N GLU A 221 -10.81 1.23 6.24
CA GLU A 221 -10.15 0.69 7.42
C GLU A 221 -10.72 1.26 8.72
N LEU A 222 -10.82 2.59 8.81
CA LEU A 222 -11.06 3.33 10.05
C LEU A 222 -12.50 3.82 10.19
N GLY A 223 -13.22 4.05 9.08
CA GLY A 223 -14.54 4.68 9.11
C GLY A 223 -14.56 5.95 9.97
N ASP A 224 -15.59 6.05 10.80
CA ASP A 224 -15.83 7.19 11.70
C ASP A 224 -15.34 6.93 13.14
N VAL A 225 -14.46 5.93 13.35
CA VAL A 225 -13.95 5.52 14.67
C VAL A 225 -13.31 6.69 15.42
N PHE A 226 -12.73 7.66 14.69
CA PHE A 226 -12.07 8.82 15.27
C PHE A 226 -12.98 10.06 15.43
N ASP A 227 -14.19 10.05 14.86
CA ASP A 227 -15.03 11.25 14.76
C ASP A 227 -16.24 11.19 15.69
N SER A 228 -16.75 9.99 15.97
CA SER A 228 -18.08 9.88 16.57
C SER A 228 -18.09 9.64 18.09
N GLY A 229 -16.97 9.21 18.71
CA GLY A 229 -16.97 8.78 20.13
C GLY A 229 -17.98 7.66 20.46
N ARG A 230 -18.75 7.23 19.46
CA ARG A 230 -19.76 6.19 19.49
C ARG A 230 -19.10 4.89 19.11
N HIS A 231 -19.47 3.85 19.83
CA HIS A 231 -19.12 2.48 19.50
C HIS A 231 -19.89 2.09 18.23
N THR A 232 -19.38 2.46 17.05
CA THR A 232 -19.89 1.89 15.80
C THR A 232 -19.22 0.54 15.60
N ASP A 233 -20.00 -0.53 15.62
CA ASP A 233 -19.49 -1.84 15.25
C ASP A 233 -18.98 -1.78 13.81
N LEU A 234 -17.70 -2.10 13.61
CA LEU A 234 -17.04 -2.03 12.31
C LEU A 234 -17.76 -2.89 11.26
N GLU A 235 -18.48 -3.93 11.67
CA GLU A 235 -19.26 -4.79 10.77
C GLU A 235 -20.59 -4.15 10.32
N GLU A 236 -21.23 -3.32 11.15
CA GLU A 236 -22.54 -2.72 10.82
C GLU A 236 -22.41 -1.61 9.77
N ASN A 237 -21.28 -0.88 9.76
CA ASN A 237 -21.09 0.28 8.89
C ASN A 237 -20.25 0.02 7.62
N VAL A 238 -20.11 -1.24 7.19
CA VAL A 238 -19.28 -1.60 6.01
C VAL A 238 -19.80 -0.95 4.72
N LYS A 239 -21.13 -0.90 4.52
CA LYS A 239 -21.75 -0.35 3.30
C LYS A 239 -21.50 1.16 3.17
N ASP A 240 -21.69 1.91 4.25
CA ASP A 240 -21.43 3.36 4.27
C ASP A 240 -19.96 3.66 3.98
N ARG A 241 -19.04 2.95 4.64
CA ARG A 241 -17.59 3.09 4.38
C ARG A 241 -17.23 2.79 2.92
N PHE A 242 -17.87 1.79 2.32
CA PHE A 242 -17.68 1.47 0.90
C PHE A 242 -18.10 2.64 0.01
N TRP A 243 -19.28 3.22 0.22
CA TRP A 243 -19.75 4.35 -0.59
C TRP A 243 -18.93 5.62 -0.37
N LYS A 244 -18.51 5.91 0.87
CA LYS A 244 -17.58 7.00 1.17
C LYS A 244 -16.23 6.83 0.44
N ALA A 245 -15.68 5.61 0.42
CA ALA A 245 -14.45 5.31 -0.32
C ALA A 245 -14.66 5.37 -1.84
N TYR A 246 -15.82 4.93 -2.33
CA TYR A 246 -16.21 5.04 -3.73
C TYR A 246 -16.27 6.51 -4.17
N ASP A 247 -16.84 7.39 -3.36
CA ASP A 247 -16.91 8.83 -3.64
C ASP A 247 -15.51 9.48 -3.74
N ILE A 248 -14.54 8.99 -2.96
CA ILE A 248 -13.12 9.38 -3.08
C ILE A 248 -12.53 8.90 -4.41
N VAL A 249 -12.74 7.63 -4.78
CA VAL A 249 -12.18 7.04 -6.01
C VAL A 249 -12.76 7.70 -7.25
N CYS A 250 -14.07 7.89 -7.28
CA CYS A 250 -14.78 8.58 -8.35
C CYS A 250 -14.59 10.10 -8.31
N LEU A 251 -13.96 10.63 -7.25
CA LEU A 251 -13.66 12.04 -7.07
C LEU A 251 -14.90 12.93 -7.22
N ARG A 252 -16.07 12.41 -6.80
CA ARG A 252 -17.36 13.11 -6.90
C ARG A 252 -17.45 14.28 -5.93
N GLN A 253 -16.74 14.17 -4.81
CA GLN A 253 -16.77 15.15 -3.73
C GLN A 253 -15.37 15.37 -3.18
N TYR A 254 -14.86 16.58 -3.36
CA TYR A 254 -13.55 16.95 -2.84
C TYR A 254 -13.45 16.87 -1.31
N THR A 255 -14.53 17.21 -0.60
CA THR A 255 -14.63 17.10 0.86
C THR A 255 -14.37 15.68 1.34
N ALA A 256 -14.86 14.67 0.62
CA ALA A 256 -14.61 13.26 0.92
C ALA A 256 -13.11 12.92 0.81
N LEU A 257 -12.42 13.41 -0.23
CA LEU A 257 -10.98 13.22 -0.36
C LEU A 257 -10.22 13.87 0.80
N GLN A 258 -10.56 15.10 1.21
CA GLN A 258 -9.90 15.75 2.35
C GLN A 258 -10.03 14.96 3.66
N VAL A 259 -11.23 14.42 3.92
CA VAL A 259 -11.48 13.56 5.10
C VAL A 259 -10.65 12.28 4.99
N GLY A 260 -10.66 11.63 3.83
CA GLY A 260 -9.86 10.43 3.56
C GLY A 260 -8.36 10.65 3.75
N LEU A 261 -7.81 11.78 3.27
CA LEU A 261 -6.39 12.12 3.43
C LEU A 261 -6.00 12.29 4.90
N LYS A 262 -6.88 12.92 5.71
CA LYS A 262 -6.66 13.02 7.17
C LYS A 262 -6.70 11.65 7.85
N LEU A 263 -7.62 10.79 7.44
CA LEU A 263 -7.71 9.42 7.94
C LEU A 263 -6.49 8.58 7.51
N ALA A 264 -5.95 8.78 6.31
CA ALA A 264 -4.75 8.11 5.84
C ALA A 264 -3.53 8.41 6.71
N ILE A 265 -3.33 9.69 7.10
CA ILE A 265 -2.28 10.07 8.04
C ILE A 265 -2.47 9.36 9.38
N ARG A 266 -3.69 9.36 9.94
CA ARG A 266 -4.00 8.66 11.20
C ARG A 266 -3.77 7.15 11.10
N SER A 267 -4.16 6.52 9.99
CA SER A 267 -3.92 5.10 9.71
C SER A 267 -2.41 4.80 9.71
N GLN A 268 -1.61 5.66 9.08
CA GLN A 268 -0.16 5.51 9.04
C GLN A 268 0.48 5.69 10.42
N GLU A 269 0.06 6.70 11.19
CA GLU A 269 0.54 6.94 12.55
C GLU A 269 0.24 5.74 13.47
N LEU A 270 -0.96 5.18 13.37
CA LEU A 270 -1.36 3.99 14.11
C LEU A 270 -0.50 2.78 13.73
N LEU A 271 -0.34 2.51 12.43
CA LEU A 271 0.44 1.39 11.94
C LEU A 271 1.89 1.46 12.44
N VAL A 272 2.51 2.63 12.33
CA VAL A 272 3.92 2.84 12.72
C VAL A 272 4.09 2.77 14.24
N SER A 273 3.17 3.35 15.00
CA SER A 273 3.18 3.28 16.47
C SER A 273 3.12 1.83 16.95
N GLU A 274 2.20 1.03 16.41
CA GLU A 274 2.05 -0.38 16.77
C GLU A 274 3.27 -1.21 16.33
N ALA A 275 3.79 -0.94 15.13
CA ALA A 275 5.00 -1.61 14.67
C ALA A 275 6.22 -1.32 15.55
N HIS A 276 6.40 -0.05 15.95
CA HIS A 276 7.46 0.36 16.87
C HIS A 276 7.34 -0.37 18.21
N GLN A 277 6.14 -0.41 18.80
CA GLN A 277 5.91 -1.11 20.07
C GLN A 277 6.25 -2.60 19.98
N VAL A 278 5.88 -3.27 18.87
CA VAL A 278 6.19 -4.68 18.65
C VAL A 278 7.70 -4.91 18.51
N LEU A 279 8.40 -4.04 17.75
CA LEU A 279 9.83 -4.16 17.46
C LEU A 279 10.69 -3.84 18.70
N GLU A 280 10.38 -2.76 19.43
CA GLU A 280 11.12 -2.34 20.61
C GLU A 280 10.98 -3.35 21.77
N ARG A 281 9.76 -3.86 21.99
CA ARG A 281 9.49 -4.87 23.02
C ARG A 281 9.86 -6.29 22.59
N LYS A 282 10.41 -6.48 21.39
CA LYS A 282 10.82 -7.78 20.82
C LYS A 282 9.73 -8.86 20.93
N LYS A 283 8.47 -8.50 20.63
CA LYS A 283 7.31 -9.41 20.80
C LYS A 283 7.16 -10.48 19.71
N ILE A 284 8.04 -10.47 18.70
CA ILE A 284 7.95 -11.40 17.57
C ILE A 284 8.49 -12.77 17.98
N ILE A 285 7.66 -13.80 17.84
CA ILE A 285 7.97 -15.16 18.22
C ILE A 285 8.38 -15.95 16.97
N PRO A 286 9.58 -16.58 16.94
CA PRO A 286 9.95 -17.49 15.87
C PRO A 286 9.21 -18.83 16.00
N SER A 287 8.59 -19.29 14.91
CA SER A 287 8.10 -20.65 14.73
C SER A 287 8.85 -21.28 13.55
N GLY A 288 9.03 -22.61 13.53
CA GLY A 288 9.93 -23.28 12.58
C GLY A 288 9.82 -22.75 11.14
N SER A 289 8.60 -22.72 10.61
CA SER A 289 8.31 -22.33 9.22
C SER A 289 7.78 -20.89 9.02
N PHE A 290 7.49 -20.14 10.09
CA PHE A 290 6.95 -18.77 10.03
C PHE A 290 7.24 -17.99 11.32
N ARG A 291 7.08 -16.67 11.32
CA ARG A 291 7.13 -15.85 12.55
C ARG A 291 5.75 -15.35 12.90
N TYR A 292 5.48 -15.08 14.16
CA TYR A 292 4.20 -14.54 14.56
C TYR A 292 4.25 -13.55 15.72
N VAL A 293 3.19 -12.76 15.86
CA VAL A 293 3.00 -11.86 16.99
C VAL A 293 1.53 -11.84 17.41
N LEU A 294 1.30 -11.76 18.72
CA LEU A 294 -0.02 -11.55 19.30
C LEU A 294 -0.16 -10.12 19.81
N LEU A 295 -1.16 -9.40 19.32
CA LEU A 295 -1.43 -8.00 19.69
C LEU A 295 -2.34 -7.90 20.94
N ARG A 296 -2.04 -8.67 21.99
CA ARG A 296 -2.84 -8.73 23.23
C ARG A 296 -2.85 -7.42 24.03
N ASP A 297 -1.73 -6.71 24.02
CA ASP A 297 -1.53 -5.53 24.89
C ASP A 297 -1.69 -4.20 24.15
N SER A 298 -2.13 -4.24 22.88
CA SER A 298 -2.32 -3.01 22.11
C SER A 298 -3.46 -2.20 22.74
N GLN A 299 -3.32 -0.88 22.73
CA GLN A 299 -4.40 0.04 23.10
C GLN A 299 -5.37 0.28 21.94
N GLN A 300 -4.99 -0.11 20.72
CA GLN A 300 -5.73 0.12 19.48
C GLN A 300 -6.48 -1.12 18.98
N LYS A 301 -6.87 -2.04 19.89
CA LYS A 301 -7.51 -3.33 19.55
C LYS A 301 -8.70 -3.19 18.60
N LYS A 302 -9.55 -2.18 18.84
CA LYS A 302 -10.74 -1.90 18.02
C LYS A 302 -10.43 -1.68 16.55
N VAL A 303 -9.29 -1.05 16.24
CA VAL A 303 -8.88 -0.77 14.86
C VAL A 303 -8.07 -1.93 14.29
N LEU A 304 -7.23 -2.55 15.12
CA LEU A 304 -6.36 -3.66 14.74
C LEU A 304 -7.11 -4.97 14.45
N ILE A 305 -8.43 -5.06 14.67
CA ILE A 305 -9.22 -6.19 14.16
C ILE A 305 -9.48 -6.09 12.65
N HIS A 306 -9.25 -4.94 12.01
CA HIS A 306 -9.46 -4.78 10.58
C HIS A 306 -8.39 -5.54 9.75
N PRO A 307 -8.77 -6.48 8.86
CA PRO A 307 -7.81 -7.33 8.14
C PRO A 307 -6.82 -6.57 7.26
N LEU A 308 -7.22 -5.43 6.68
CA LEU A 308 -6.32 -4.61 5.85
C LEU A 308 -5.17 -4.01 6.68
N ILE A 309 -5.47 -3.47 7.86
CA ILE A 309 -4.46 -2.90 8.75
C ILE A 309 -3.52 -4.00 9.24
N LEU A 310 -4.07 -5.15 9.66
CA LEU A 310 -3.26 -6.30 10.07
C LEU A 310 -2.33 -6.79 8.96
N SER A 311 -2.83 -6.85 7.72
CA SER A 311 -2.02 -7.25 6.57
C SER A 311 -0.85 -6.28 6.35
N ARG A 312 -1.13 -4.97 6.38
CA ARG A 312 -0.10 -3.93 6.23
C ARG A 312 0.91 -3.97 7.38
N LEU A 313 0.45 -4.13 8.62
CA LEU A 313 1.32 -4.25 9.80
C LEU A 313 2.20 -5.51 9.73
N ALA A 314 1.64 -6.66 9.32
CA ALA A 314 2.39 -7.90 9.16
C ALA A 314 3.49 -7.78 8.09
N LEU A 315 3.17 -7.17 6.94
CA LEU A 315 4.15 -6.91 5.88
C LEU A 315 5.23 -5.93 6.34
N PHE A 316 4.85 -4.86 7.04
CA PHE A 316 5.81 -3.92 7.64
C PHE A 316 6.77 -4.63 8.58
N LEU A 317 6.28 -5.45 9.51
CA LEU A 317 7.11 -6.18 10.47
C LEU A 317 8.02 -7.20 9.76
N GLN A 318 7.52 -7.86 8.72
CA GLN A 318 8.31 -8.76 7.90
C GLN A 318 9.45 -8.02 7.18
N ASP A 319 9.16 -6.86 6.59
CA ASP A 319 10.17 -6.00 5.94
C ASP A 319 11.19 -5.44 6.94
N ALA A 320 10.75 -5.05 8.14
CA ALA A 320 11.63 -4.58 9.23
C ALA A 320 12.64 -5.66 9.64
N LEU A 321 12.19 -6.91 9.78
CA LEU A 321 13.05 -8.05 10.07
C LEU A 321 14.04 -8.30 8.93
N ARG A 322 13.56 -8.31 7.68
CA ARG A 322 14.41 -8.50 6.50
C ARG A 322 15.52 -7.44 6.43
N CYS A 323 15.18 -6.17 6.64
CA CYS A 323 16.14 -5.06 6.65
C CYS A 323 17.09 -5.12 7.85
N SER A 324 16.70 -5.82 8.93
CA SER A 324 17.57 -6.10 10.09
C SER A 324 18.48 -7.32 9.90
N GLY A 325 18.57 -7.87 8.68
CA GLY A 325 19.41 -9.04 8.36
C GLY A 325 18.79 -10.38 8.80
N VAL A 326 17.53 -10.39 9.23
CA VAL A 326 16.85 -11.62 9.65
C VAL A 326 16.33 -12.35 8.42
N PRO A 327 16.58 -13.68 8.27
CA PRO A 327 16.14 -14.43 7.09
C PRO A 327 14.64 -14.31 6.83
N PRO A 328 14.22 -14.08 5.58
CA PRO A 328 12.81 -13.91 5.25
C PRO A 328 12.04 -15.19 5.58
N LYS A 329 10.98 -15.05 6.39
CA LYS A 329 9.99 -16.11 6.62
C LYS A 329 8.60 -15.51 6.51
N PRO A 330 7.59 -16.33 6.16
CA PRO A 330 6.20 -15.93 6.29
C PRO A 330 5.88 -15.40 7.69
N PHE A 331 4.92 -14.49 7.79
CA PHE A 331 4.56 -13.80 9.03
C PHE A 331 3.07 -13.97 9.31
N VAL A 332 2.73 -14.28 10.56
CA VAL A 332 1.34 -14.40 11.04
C VAL A 332 1.09 -13.39 12.15
N ILE A 333 0.03 -12.61 12.02
CA ILE A 333 -0.37 -11.64 13.05
C ILE A 333 -1.75 -11.99 13.59
N LEU A 334 -1.90 -11.87 14.91
CA LEU A 334 -3.13 -12.20 15.60
C LEU A 334 -3.59 -11.01 16.44
N ALA A 335 -4.82 -10.58 16.26
CA ALA A 335 -5.47 -9.55 17.09
C ALA A 335 -6.73 -10.11 17.76
N PRO A 336 -6.93 -9.87 19.07
CA PRO A 336 -8.14 -10.25 19.76
C PRO A 336 -9.29 -9.28 19.43
N ASP A 337 -10.45 -9.83 19.13
CA ASP A 337 -11.72 -9.12 19.06
C ASP A 337 -12.53 -9.48 20.31
N GLU A 338 -12.45 -8.61 21.32
CA GLU A 338 -13.05 -8.83 22.64
C GLU A 338 -14.58 -8.75 22.58
N THR A 339 -15.14 -7.95 21.67
CA THR A 339 -16.58 -7.79 21.47
C THR A 339 -17.20 -9.09 20.98
N LEU A 340 -16.64 -9.68 19.93
CA LEU A 340 -17.14 -10.91 19.33
C LEU A 340 -16.46 -12.17 19.89
N ARG A 341 -15.62 -12.03 20.92
CA ARG A 341 -14.86 -13.10 21.58
C ARG A 341 -14.13 -14.03 20.59
N ARG A 342 -13.52 -13.43 19.57
CA ARG A 342 -12.81 -14.15 18.49
C ARG A 342 -11.40 -13.61 18.28
N TRP A 343 -10.64 -14.28 17.43
CA TRP A 343 -9.32 -13.83 17.00
C TRP A 343 -9.34 -13.57 15.49
N VAL A 344 -8.84 -12.41 15.09
CA VAL A 344 -8.56 -12.12 13.68
C VAL A 344 -7.12 -12.52 13.40
N ILE A 345 -6.93 -13.42 12.44
CA ILE A 345 -5.64 -14.00 12.09
C ILE A 345 -5.34 -13.68 10.63
N VAL A 346 -4.17 -13.08 10.38
CA VAL A 346 -3.70 -12.77 9.03
C VAL A 346 -2.32 -13.37 8.82
N GLY A 347 -2.15 -14.08 7.70
CA GLY A 347 -0.87 -14.66 7.28
C GLY A 347 -0.37 -14.03 5.99
N VAL A 348 0.87 -13.57 5.96
CA VAL A 348 1.53 -12.95 4.79
C VAL A 348 2.84 -13.67 4.46
N THR A 349 3.10 -13.88 3.18
CA THR A 349 4.33 -14.55 2.71
C THR A 349 5.39 -13.56 2.20
N GLY A 350 4.98 -12.36 1.84
CA GLY A 350 5.84 -11.28 1.35
C GLY A 350 5.27 -10.61 0.11
N ARG A 351 5.91 -9.51 -0.32
CA ARG A 351 5.46 -8.70 -1.45
C ARG A 351 5.32 -9.53 -2.73
N GLY A 352 4.10 -9.58 -3.28
CA GLY A 352 3.78 -10.28 -4.53
C GLY A 352 4.04 -11.79 -4.50
N GLN A 353 4.27 -12.38 -3.32
CA GLN A 353 4.55 -13.80 -3.18
C GLN A 353 3.24 -14.61 -3.12
N LYS A 354 3.31 -15.84 -3.61
CA LYS A 354 2.25 -16.84 -3.44
C LYS A 354 1.99 -17.08 -1.94
N ASN A 355 0.72 -17.18 -1.56
CA ASN A 355 0.29 -17.32 -0.18
C ASN A 355 -0.55 -18.58 0.01
N ASN A 356 -0.11 -19.50 0.86
CA ASN A 356 -0.82 -20.75 1.16
C ASN A 356 -1.46 -20.78 2.56
N PHE A 357 -1.49 -19.64 3.27
CA PHE A 357 -2.02 -19.61 4.63
C PHE A 357 -3.51 -19.92 4.71
N GLY A 358 -4.30 -19.65 3.67
CA GLY A 358 -5.72 -20.02 3.64
C GLY A 358 -5.92 -21.53 3.86
N HIS A 359 -5.16 -22.36 3.15
CA HIS A 359 -5.20 -23.82 3.33
C HIS A 359 -4.59 -24.25 4.66
N ARG A 360 -3.48 -23.63 5.08
CA ARG A 360 -2.80 -23.98 6.35
C ARG A 360 -3.68 -23.68 7.56
N PHE A 361 -4.39 -22.55 7.56
CA PHE A 361 -5.31 -22.19 8.63
C PHE A 361 -6.52 -23.13 8.67
N ARG A 362 -7.09 -23.50 7.51
CA ARG A 362 -8.18 -24.47 7.44
C ARG A 362 -7.77 -25.84 7.99
N ALA A 363 -6.64 -26.37 7.52
CA ALA A 363 -6.12 -27.66 8.00
C ALA A 363 -5.77 -27.62 9.50
N ALA A 364 -5.25 -26.49 9.99
CA ALA A 364 -4.98 -26.32 11.42
C ALA A 364 -6.28 -26.29 12.24
N ALA A 365 -7.29 -25.56 11.79
CA ALA A 365 -8.60 -25.47 12.45
C ALA A 365 -9.32 -26.82 12.49
N GLU A 366 -9.32 -27.56 11.39
CA GLU A 366 -9.88 -28.93 11.32
C GLU A 366 -9.21 -29.85 12.34
N LYS A 367 -7.87 -29.79 12.47
CA LYS A 367 -7.11 -30.64 13.39
C LYS A 367 -7.43 -30.39 14.87
N ILE A 368 -7.77 -29.15 15.23
CA ILE A 368 -8.07 -28.76 16.62
C ILE A 368 -9.57 -28.57 16.86
N GLU A 369 -10.41 -28.93 15.89
CA GLU A 369 -11.87 -28.76 15.92
C GLU A 369 -12.30 -27.30 16.24
N ALA A 370 -11.54 -26.32 15.76
CA ALA A 370 -11.84 -24.91 15.97
C ALA A 370 -12.83 -24.37 14.93
N ILE A 371 -13.73 -23.50 15.37
CA ILE A 371 -14.65 -22.77 14.50
C ILE A 371 -13.85 -21.70 13.74
N LEU A 372 -13.81 -21.82 12.42
CA LEU A 372 -13.11 -20.91 11.52
C LEU A 372 -14.11 -20.20 10.60
N SER A 373 -14.13 -18.87 10.64
CA SER A 373 -14.72 -18.05 9.57
C SER A 373 -13.64 -17.58 8.63
N TYR A 374 -13.78 -17.86 7.34
CA TYR A 374 -12.84 -17.39 6.31
C TYR A 374 -13.48 -16.23 5.54
N ASN A 375 -13.02 -15.00 5.83
CA ASN A 375 -13.58 -13.78 5.24
C ASN A 375 -12.72 -13.23 4.09
N GLY A 376 -11.72 -13.99 3.60
CA GLY A 376 -10.87 -13.57 2.48
C GLY A 376 -11.42 -14.03 1.13
N PHE A 377 -11.41 -13.13 0.13
CA PHE A 377 -11.65 -13.46 -1.29
C PHE A 377 -10.34 -13.76 -2.01
#